data_AF-A0A8T7EBB4-F1
#
_entry.id   AF-A0A8T7EBB4-F1
#
_cell.length_a   1.000
_cell.length_b   1.000
_cell.length_c   1.000
_cell.angle_alpha   90.00
_cell.angle_beta   90.00
_cell.angle_gamma   90.00
#
_symmetry.space_group_name_H-M   'P 1'
#
loop_
_entity.id
_entity.type
_entity.pdbx_description
1 polymer ?
#
loop_
_entity_poly.entity_id
_entity_poly.type
_entity_poly.pdbx_seq_one_letter_code
_entity_poly.pdbx_strand_id
1 'polypeptide(L)'
;MNERDNLDLEDDLREEYDLSQLRGGVRGKYAQRVRQGTNLVLLAPDVAPFFKNDEAVNQALRLLIQLAKTEVSELQLAMDP
;
A
#
# COMPACT_ATOMS: atom_id res chain seq x y z
N MET A 1 12.46 21.29 36.86
CA MET A 1 13.87 21.01 36.54
C MET A 1 13.87 20.24 35.24
N ASN A 2 14.67 20.71 34.27
CA ASN A 2 14.73 20.20 32.91
C ASN A 2 15.61 18.97 32.86
N GLU A 3 15.06 17.81 32.52
CA GLU A 3 15.85 16.65 32.10
C GLU A 3 15.83 16.64 30.57
N ARG A 4 16.87 17.26 30.01
CA ARG A 4 17.20 17.11 28.60
C ARG A 4 17.76 15.71 28.47
N ASP A 5 16.95 14.81 27.93
CA ASP A 5 17.44 13.55 27.35
C ASP A 5 18.34 13.93 26.17
N ASN A 6 19.60 14.23 26.47
CA ASN A 6 20.69 14.19 25.50
C ASN A 6 20.79 12.73 25.07
N LEU A 7 20.03 12.38 24.05
CA LEU A 7 20.30 11.19 23.26
C LEU A 7 21.69 11.44 22.64
N ASP A 8 22.69 10.68 23.08
CA ASP A 8 24.04 10.61 22.53
C ASP A 8 24.03 10.09 21.07
N LEU A 9 23.28 10.75 20.19
CA LEU A 9 23.18 10.45 18.75
C LEU A 9 24.47 10.80 18.01
N GLU A 10 25.38 11.53 18.65
CA GLU A 10 26.66 11.92 18.10
C GLU A 10 27.63 10.74 18.00
N ASP A 11 27.49 9.70 18.84
CA ASP A 11 28.45 8.57 18.90
C ASP A 11 28.13 7.45 17.87
N ASP A 12 26.88 7.38 17.38
CA ASP A 12 26.44 6.36 16.40
C ASP A 12 26.55 6.82 14.94
N LEU A 13 26.79 8.11 14.69
CA LEU A 13 26.92 8.66 13.34
C LEU A 13 28.37 8.55 12.86
N ARG A 14 28.57 8.02 11.66
CA ARG A 14 29.91 8.00 11.04
C ARG A 14 30.36 9.43 10.75
N GLU A 15 31.68 9.67 10.81
CA GLU A 15 32.29 10.99 10.61
C GLU A 15 31.90 11.65 9.27
N GLU A 16 31.55 10.86 8.24
CA GLU A 16 31.12 11.41 6.95
C GLU A 16 29.70 12.00 6.96
N TYR A 17 28.89 11.75 8.00
CA TYR A 17 27.51 12.24 8.12
C TYR A 17 27.43 13.52 8.96
N ASP A 18 27.47 14.67 8.29
CA ASP A 18 27.15 15.97 8.90
C ASP A 18 25.66 16.32 8.73
N LEU A 19 24.86 16.13 9.79
CA LEU A 19 23.43 16.46 9.78
C LEU A 19 23.15 17.95 9.56
N SER A 20 24.11 18.85 9.81
CA SER A 20 23.96 20.29 9.55
C SER A 20 23.91 20.60 8.03
N GLN A 21 24.39 19.67 7.20
CA GLN A 21 24.27 19.74 5.73
C GLN A 21 22.88 19.36 5.25
N LEU A 22 22.07 18.66 6.06
CA LEU A 22 20.70 18.25 5.72
C LEU A 22 19.74 19.44 5.86
N ARG A 23 19.83 20.40 4.94
CA ARG A 23 18.93 21.55 4.88
C ARG A 23 17.65 21.20 4.11
N GLY A 24 16.49 21.56 4.69
CA GLY A 24 15.20 21.47 3.98
C GLY A 24 14.56 20.07 3.94
N GLY A 25 14.83 19.21 4.93
CA GLY A 25 14.11 17.96 5.11
C GLY A 25 12.61 18.20 5.37
N VAL A 26 11.75 17.74 4.46
CA VAL A 26 10.28 17.86 4.62
C VAL A 26 9.71 16.50 5.05
N ARG A 27 9.18 16.43 6.27
CA ARG A 27 8.48 15.24 6.76
C ARG A 27 7.30 14.93 5.83
N GLY A 28 7.25 13.70 5.33
CA GLY A 28 6.15 13.26 4.46
C GLY A 28 6.20 13.80 3.03
N LYS A 29 7.37 14.25 2.52
CA LYS A 29 7.57 14.73 1.13
C LYS A 29 6.94 13.83 0.05
N TYR A 30 6.86 12.52 0.29
CA TYR A 30 6.25 11.54 -0.62
C TYR A 30 5.02 10.83 -0.04
N ALA A 31 4.56 11.20 1.15
CA ALA A 31 3.44 10.54 1.82
C ALA A 31 2.14 10.60 1.00
N GLN A 32 1.91 11.72 0.31
CA GLN A 32 0.75 11.88 -0.57
C GLN A 32 0.82 10.97 -1.80
N ARG A 33 2.01 10.77 -2.38
CA ARG A 33 2.19 9.88 -3.55
C ARG A 33 1.96 8.41 -3.19
N VAL A 34 2.43 8.00 -2.02
CA VAL A 34 2.18 6.66 -1.47
C VAL A 34 0.67 6.45 -1.25
N ARG A 35 -0.02 7.46 -0.70
CA ARG A 35 -1.48 7.41 -0.50
C ARG A 35 -2.28 7.38 -1.81
N GLN A 36 -1.78 8.00 -2.87
CA GLN A 36 -2.43 8.02 -4.19
C GLN A 36 -2.18 6.72 -4.98
N GLY A 37 -1.09 6.00 -4.69
CA GLY A 37 -0.60 4.94 -5.56
C GLY A 37 -0.87 3.50 -5.13
N THR A 38 -1.37 3.25 -3.92
CA THR A 38 -1.57 1.84 -3.50
C THR A 38 -2.65 1.72 -2.45
N ASN A 39 -3.86 1.34 -2.88
CA ASN A 39 -4.89 0.87 -1.97
C ASN A 39 -4.54 -0.59 -1.61
N LEU A 40 -3.60 -0.76 -0.67
CA LEU A 40 -3.17 -2.08 -0.21
C LEU A 40 -4.31 -2.72 0.59
N VAL A 41 -4.76 -3.88 0.11
CA VAL A 41 -5.76 -4.69 0.80
C VAL A 41 -5.05 -5.91 1.37
N LEU A 42 -5.20 -6.13 2.67
CA LEU A 42 -4.69 -7.32 3.33
C LEU A 42 -5.61 -8.50 3.01
N LEU A 43 -5.03 -9.59 2.50
CA LEU A 43 -5.76 -10.85 2.36
C LEU A 43 -5.96 -11.50 3.73
N ALA A 44 -7.09 -12.16 3.90
CA ALA A 44 -7.33 -12.97 5.09
C ALA A 44 -6.31 -14.13 5.17
N PRO A 45 -5.90 -14.58 6.37
CA PRO A 45 -4.85 -15.60 6.54
C PRO A 45 -5.15 -16.95 5.89
N ASP A 46 -6.43 -17.30 5.78
CA ASP A 46 -6.91 -18.49 5.09
C ASP A 46 -6.84 -18.36 3.58
N VAL A 47 -6.99 -17.15 3.03
CA VAL A 47 -6.97 -16.88 1.58
C VAL A 47 -5.55 -16.71 1.04
N ALA A 48 -4.67 -16.08 1.81
CA ALA A 48 -3.31 -15.74 1.38
C ALA A 48 -2.48 -16.93 0.85
N PRO A 49 -2.55 -18.16 1.41
CA PRO A 49 -1.78 -19.30 0.93
C PRO A 49 -2.13 -19.76 -0.50
N PHE A 50 -3.30 -19.38 -1.02
CA PHE A 50 -3.75 -19.81 -2.35
C PHE A 50 -3.17 -18.96 -3.49
N PHE A 51 -2.60 -17.79 -3.20
CA PHE A 51 -2.10 -16.86 -4.21
C PHE A 51 -0.62 -16.56 -4.04
N LYS A 52 0.13 -16.68 -5.14
CA LYS A 52 1.59 -16.46 -5.15
C LYS A 52 1.97 -14.98 -5.15
N ASN A 53 1.18 -14.13 -5.80
CA ASN A 53 1.41 -12.68 -5.93
C ASN A 53 0.11 -11.92 -6.20
N ASP A 54 0.21 -10.60 -6.21
CA ASP A 54 -0.88 -9.66 -6.49
C ASP A 54 -1.47 -9.84 -7.91
N GLU A 55 -0.65 -10.16 -8.90
CA GLU A 55 -1.10 -10.44 -10.26
C GLU A 55 -2.12 -11.60 -10.29
N ALA A 56 -1.81 -12.72 -9.63
CA ALA A 56 -2.70 -13.88 -9.56
C ALA A 56 -4.04 -13.55 -8.89
N VAL A 57 -4.01 -12.77 -7.79
CA VAL A 57 -5.23 -12.30 -7.11
C VAL A 57 -6.08 -11.44 -8.04
N ASN A 58 -5.45 -10.47 -8.70
CA ASN A 58 -6.15 -9.53 -9.57
C ASN A 58 -6.74 -10.22 -10.80
N GLN A 59 -6.06 -11.22 -11.36
CA GLN A 59 -6.60 -12.02 -12.47
C GLN A 59 -7.85 -12.81 -12.02
N ALA A 60 -7.80 -13.48 -10.87
CA ALA A 60 -8.95 -14.22 -10.34
C ALA A 60 -10.17 -13.30 -10.09
N LEU A 61 -9.96 -12.13 -9.48
CA LEU A 61 -11.03 -11.17 -9.24
C LEU A 61 -11.62 -10.61 -10.54
N ARG A 62 -10.80 -10.36 -11.57
CA ARG A 62 -11.28 -9.93 -12.89
C ARG A 62 -12.16 -10.98 -13.56
N LEU A 63 -11.80 -12.26 -13.45
CA LEU A 63 -12.63 -13.36 -13.96
C LEU A 63 -13.99 -13.40 -13.25
N LEU A 64 -14.02 -13.26 -11.92
CA LEU A 64 -15.27 -13.17 -11.17
C LEU A 64 -16.13 -11.97 -11.60
N ILE A 65 -15.52 -10.81 -11.83
CA ILE A 65 -16.23 -9.63 -12.35
C ILE A 65 -16.81 -9.90 -13.74
N GLN A 66 -16.08 -10.59 -14.62
CA GLN A 66 -16.57 -10.95 -15.94
C GLN A 66 -17.77 -11.90 -15.86
N LEU A 67 -17.67 -12.96 -15.06
CA LEU A 67 -18.76 -13.92 -14.85
C LEU A 67 -20.01 -13.23 -14.31
N ALA A 68 -19.85 -12.40 -13.27
CA ALA A 68 -20.96 -11.63 -12.70
C ALA A 68 -21.61 -10.67 -13.72
N LYS A 69 -20.83 -10.04 -14.60
CA LYS A 69 -21.36 -9.19 -15.66
C LYS A 69 -22.15 -9.97 -16.71
N THR A 70 -21.68 -11.17 -17.06
CA THR A 70 -22.39 -12.05 -18.00
C THR A 70 -23.73 -12.49 -17.42
N GLU A 71 -23.77 -12.97 -16.18
CA GLU A 71 -25.03 -13.36 -15.53
C GLU A 71 -26.01 -12.19 -15.40
N VAL A 72 -25.53 -11.00 -15.02
CA VAL A 72 -26.38 -9.80 -14.95
C VAL A 72 -26.90 -9.41 -16.34
N SER A 73 -26.09 -9.58 -17.40
CA SER A 73 -26.52 -9.27 -18.77
C SER A 73 -27.55 -10.29 -19.29
N GLU A 74 -27.39 -11.57 -18.96
CA GLU A 74 -28.36 -12.62 -19.28
C GLU A 74 -29.68 -12.44 -18.53
N LEU A 75 -29.63 -12.05 -17.26
CA LEU A 75 -30.83 -11.69 -16.48
C LEU A 75 -31.51 -10.42 -17.02
N GLN A 76 -30.75 -9.45 -17.52
CA GLN A 76 -31.31 -8.24 -18.12
C GLN A 76 -31.99 -8.52 -19.46
N LEU A 77 -31.44 -9.43 -20.29
CA LEU A 77 -32.04 -9.89 -21.55
C LEU A 77 -33.27 -10.78 -21.35
N ALA A 78 -33.34 -11.54 -20.25
CA ALA A 78 -34.50 -12.36 -19.91
C ALA A 78 -35.68 -11.55 -19.32
N MET A 79 -35.49 -10.24 -19.08
CA MET A 79 -36.48 -9.36 -18.45
C MET A 79 -37.07 -8.29 -19.39
N ASP A 80 -36.65 -8.21 -20.66
CA ASP A 80 -37.30 -7.37 -21.68
C ASP A 80 -38.22 -8.23 -22.58
N PRO A 81 -39.55 -8.02 -22.57
CA PRO A 81 -40.50 -8.70 -23.46
C PRO A 81 -40.52 -8.12 -24.90
#